data_AF-A0A7X5N3B5-F1
#
_entry.id   AF-A0A7X5N3B5-F1
#
_cell.length_a   1.000
_cell.length_b   1.000
_cell.length_c   1.000
_cell.angle_alpha   90.00
_cell.angle_beta   90.00
_cell.angle_gamma   90.00
#
_symmetry.space_group_name_H-M   'P 1'
#
loop_
_entity.id
_entity.type
_entity.pdbx_description
1 polymer ?
#
loop_
_entity_poly.entity_id
_entity_poly.type
_entity_poly.pdbx_seq_one_letter_code
_entity_poly.pdbx_strand_id
1 'polypeptide(L)'
;AAGLTYVNDQQPGISRRKAGKSFSYRSADGQRVADADTLQRIRALAIPPAYTEVWICAKPNGHLQATGRDARRRKQYRYHADWAQVRGEGKFERVIAFGQALPKLR
;
A
#
# COMPACT_ATOMS: atom_id res chain seq x y z
N ALA A 1 8.28 10.29 14.92
CA ALA A 1 7.32 9.43 14.19
C ALA A 1 7.10 10.00 12.79
N ALA A 2 7.24 9.20 11.73
CA ALA A 2 7.24 9.65 10.33
C ALA A 2 5.88 10.17 9.78
N GLY A 3 4.94 10.59 10.63
CA GLY A 3 3.66 11.18 10.22
C GLY A 3 2.74 10.29 9.36
N LEU A 4 2.99 8.97 9.32
CA LEU A 4 2.25 8.04 8.47
C LEU A 4 0.84 7.75 9.01
N THR A 5 -0.14 7.73 8.11
CA THR A 5 -1.53 7.42 8.42
C THR A 5 -1.82 5.94 8.18
N TYR A 6 -2.53 5.31 9.12
CA TYR A 6 -3.05 3.96 8.94
C TYR A 6 -4.23 3.96 7.95
N VAL A 7 -4.09 3.23 6.85
CA VAL A 7 -5.08 3.10 5.76
C VAL A 7 -5.20 1.63 5.35
N ASN A 8 -6.33 1.25 4.76
CA ASN A 8 -6.51 -0.06 4.17
C ASN A 8 -7.21 0.06 2.81
N ASP A 9 -7.18 -1.01 2.03
CA ASP A 9 -7.68 -1.00 0.65
C ASP A 9 -9.19 -1.23 0.49
N GLN A 10 -9.93 -1.24 1.59
CA GLN A 10 -11.40 -1.15 1.59
C GLN A 10 -11.87 0.31 1.66
N GLN A 11 -10.98 1.25 1.96
CA GLN A 11 -11.28 2.68 1.97
C GLN A 11 -11.37 3.24 0.54
N PRO A 12 -12.09 4.37 0.34
CA PRO A 12 -12.06 5.11 -0.91
C PRO A 12 -10.62 5.36 -1.39
N GLY A 13 -10.35 5.04 -2.66
CA GLY A 13 -9.03 5.17 -3.24
C GLY A 13 -9.08 5.30 -4.76
N ILE A 14 -7.91 5.31 -5.37
CA ILE A 14 -7.75 5.43 -6.81
C ILE A 14 -7.71 4.03 -7.42
N SER A 15 -8.55 3.79 -8.43
CA SER A 15 -8.55 2.55 -9.19
C SER A 15 -7.76 2.69 -10.50
N ARG A 16 -7.07 1.62 -10.89
CA ARG A 16 -6.36 1.54 -12.18
C ARG A 16 -7.22 0.79 -13.20
N ARG A 17 -7.41 1.37 -14.38
CA ARG A 17 -8.12 0.76 -15.51
C ARG A 17 -7.22 0.72 -16.75
N LYS A 18 -7.25 -0.37 -17.50
CA LYS A 18 -6.52 -0.49 -18.77
C LYS A 18 -7.15 0.45 -19.81
N ALA A 19 -6.33 1.19 -20.54
CA ALA A 19 -6.72 2.12 -21.59
C ALA A 19 -5.84 1.89 -22.82
N GLY A 20 -6.20 0.91 -23.65
CA GLY A 20 -5.37 0.48 -24.79
C GLY A 20 -4.00 -0.04 -24.33
N LYS A 21 -2.94 0.65 -24.74
CA LYS A 21 -1.54 0.33 -24.39
C LYS A 21 -1.09 0.92 -23.04
N SER A 22 -1.91 1.74 -22.39
CA SER A 22 -1.58 2.43 -21.14
C SER A 22 -2.62 2.16 -20.06
N PHE A 23 -2.47 2.86 -18.92
CA PHE A 23 -3.42 2.83 -17.82
C PHE A 23 -4.05 4.21 -17.62
N SER A 24 -5.32 4.22 -17.27
CA SER A 24 -6.04 5.37 -16.74
C SER A 24 -6.34 5.15 -15.27
N TYR A 25 -6.42 6.24 -14.53
CA TYR A 25 -6.66 6.23 -13.09
C TYR A 25 -7.95 6.97 -12.78
N ARG A 26 -8.74 6.42 -11.86
CA ARG A 26 -10.05 6.95 -11.49
C ARG A 26 -10.09 7.16 -9.98
N SER A 27 -10.56 8.32 -9.54
CA SER A 27 -10.80 8.60 -8.12
C SER A 27 -11.91 7.68 -7.58
N ALA A 28 -12.14 7.73 -6.27
CA ALA A 28 -13.23 6.99 -5.64
C ALA A 28 -14.60 7.38 -6.21
N ASP A 29 -14.76 8.64 -6.62
CA ASP A 29 -15.99 9.18 -7.22
C ASP A 29 -16.09 8.87 -8.73
N GLY A 30 -15.14 8.12 -9.28
CA GLY A 30 -15.12 7.73 -10.71
C GLY A 30 -14.59 8.81 -11.66
N GLN A 31 -14.16 9.96 -11.16
CA GLN A 31 -13.55 11.00 -11.97
C GLN A 31 -12.16 10.59 -12.45
N ARG A 32 -11.75 11.04 -13.64
CA ARG A 32 -10.42 10.75 -14.17
C ARG A 32 -9.38 11.53 -13.36
N VAL A 33 -8.37 10.84 -12.85
CA VAL A 33 -7.21 11.48 -12.21
C VAL A 33 -6.29 12.01 -13.31
N ALA A 34 -6.17 13.34 -13.39
CA ALA A 34 -5.31 14.04 -14.34
C ALA A 34 -4.19 14.84 -13.65
N ASP A 35 -4.26 14.98 -12.33
CA ASP A 35 -3.26 15.68 -11.52
C ASP A 35 -1.86 15.07 -11.70
N ALA A 36 -0.89 15.92 -12.06
CA ALA A 36 0.45 15.49 -12.47
C ALA A 36 1.21 14.86 -11.30
N ASP A 37 1.13 15.45 -10.11
CA ASP A 37 1.83 14.98 -8.91
C ASP A 37 1.30 13.62 -8.47
N THR A 38 -0.03 13.46 -8.47
CA THR A 38 -0.67 12.17 -8.19
C THR A 38 -0.24 11.12 -9.20
N LEU A 39 -0.23 11.43 -10.50
CA LEU A 39 0.20 10.49 -11.53
C LEU A 39 1.69 10.13 -11.41
N GLN A 40 2.55 11.09 -11.07
CA GLN A 40 3.96 10.84 -10.83
C GLN A 40 4.17 9.92 -9.63
N ARG A 41 3.48 10.17 -8.51
CA ARG A 41 3.50 9.29 -7.34
C ARG A 41 3.06 7.88 -7.69
N ILE A 42 1.96 7.72 -8.43
CA ILE A 42 1.47 6.41 -8.86
C ILE A 42 2.51 5.67 -9.71
N ARG A 43 3.20 6.36 -10.62
CA ARG A 43 4.27 5.76 -11.44
C ARG A 43 5.44 5.30 -10.57
N ALA A 44 5.81 6.09 -9.56
CA ALA A 44 6.90 5.75 -8.63
C ALA A 44 6.60 4.49 -7.80
N LEU A 45 5.33 4.11 -7.60
CA LEU A 45 4.97 2.85 -6.94
C LEU A 45 5.33 1.58 -7.73
N ALA A 46 5.69 1.73 -9.01
CA ALA A 46 6.11 0.64 -9.91
C ALA A 46 5.17 -0.58 -9.83
N ILE A 47 3.86 -0.34 -9.90
CA ILE A 47 2.83 -1.39 -9.83
C ILE A 47 2.90 -2.20 -11.14
N PRO A 48 3.24 -3.50 -11.10
CA PRO A 48 3.40 -4.29 -12.31
C PRO A 48 2.16 -4.24 -13.22
N PRO A 49 2.33 -4.16 -14.54
CA PRO A 49 1.21 -4.04 -15.48
C PRO A 49 0.29 -5.26 -15.48
N ALA A 50 0.81 -6.43 -15.08
CA ALA A 50 0.04 -7.67 -14.98
C ALA A 50 -0.92 -7.70 -13.76
N TYR A 51 -0.78 -6.78 -12.81
CA TYR A 51 -1.63 -6.81 -11.61
C TYR A 51 -3.07 -6.39 -11.93
N THR A 52 -4.03 -7.16 -11.42
CA THR A 52 -5.48 -6.88 -11.48
C THR A 52 -6.00 -6.37 -10.14
N GLU A 53 -7.26 -5.91 -10.08
CA GLU A 53 -7.90 -5.40 -8.86
C GLU A 53 -7.04 -4.38 -8.10
N VAL A 54 -6.43 -3.43 -8.84
CA VAL A 54 -5.49 -2.49 -8.25
C VAL A 54 -6.22 -1.35 -7.55
N TRP A 55 -5.92 -1.22 -6.26
CA TRP A 55 -6.30 -0.09 -5.41
C TRP A 55 -5.05 0.73 -5.08
N ILE A 56 -5.15 2.05 -5.14
CA ILE A 56 -4.06 2.97 -4.83
C ILE A 56 -4.56 3.99 -3.81
N CYS A 57 -3.78 4.23 -2.75
CA CYS A 57 -4.14 5.19 -1.72
C CYS A 57 -4.19 6.61 -2.28
N ALA A 58 -5.26 7.34 -1.94
CA ALA A 58 -5.40 8.76 -2.28
C ALA A 58 -4.42 9.65 -1.49
N LYS A 59 -4.03 9.23 -0.28
CA LYS A 59 -3.17 10.01 0.63
C LYS A 59 -1.69 9.66 0.42
N PRO A 60 -0.81 10.64 0.14
CA PRO A 60 0.63 10.40 0.01
C PRO A 60 1.26 9.82 1.27
N ASN A 61 0.80 10.21 2.46
CA ASN A 61 1.31 9.74 3.75
C ASN A 61 0.62 8.46 4.28
N GLY A 62 -0.18 7.78 3.46
CA GLY A 62 -0.74 6.48 3.83
C GLY A 62 0.36 5.41 3.92
N HIS A 63 0.43 4.66 5.01
CA HIS A 63 1.48 3.64 5.15
C HIS A 63 1.40 2.54 4.07
N LEU A 64 0.19 2.20 3.64
CA LEU A 64 -0.09 1.35 2.49
C LEU A 64 -0.41 2.24 1.30
N GLN A 65 0.41 2.17 0.26
CA GLN A 65 0.29 3.02 -0.93
C GLN A 65 -0.50 2.35 -2.04
N ALA A 66 -0.41 1.03 -2.22
CA ALA A 66 -1.24 0.31 -3.17
C ALA A 66 -1.39 -1.17 -2.83
N THR A 67 -2.46 -1.78 -3.36
CA THR A 67 -2.66 -3.22 -3.43
C THR A 67 -3.01 -3.63 -4.85
N GLY A 68 -2.83 -4.91 -5.14
CA GLY A 68 -3.27 -5.54 -6.38
C GLY A 68 -3.18 -7.06 -6.29
N ARG A 69 -3.72 -7.75 -7.28
CA ARG A 69 -3.63 -9.21 -7.41
C ARG A 69 -2.59 -9.57 -8.45
N ASP A 70 -1.68 -10.47 -8.12
CA ASP A 70 -0.74 -11.03 -9.10
C ASP A 70 -1.41 -12.07 -10.01
N ALA A 71 -0.66 -12.62 -10.96
CA ALA A 71 -1.14 -13.64 -11.90
C ALA A 71 -1.64 -14.92 -11.21
N ARG A 72 -1.26 -15.16 -9.95
CA ARG A 72 -1.71 -16.29 -9.11
C ARG A 72 -2.84 -15.87 -8.17
N ARG A 73 -3.48 -14.72 -8.38
CA ARG A 73 -4.53 -14.11 -7.55
C ARG A 73 -4.12 -13.81 -6.11
N ARG A 74 -2.83 -13.81 -5.79
CA ARG A 74 -2.35 -13.44 -4.46
C ARG A 74 -2.38 -11.93 -4.32
N LYS A 75 -2.84 -11.46 -3.16
CA LYS A 75 -2.83 -10.03 -2.84
C LYS A 75 -1.39 -9.59 -2.60
N GLN A 76 -0.98 -8.56 -3.32
CA GLN A 76 0.34 -7.95 -3.25
C GLN A 76 0.19 -6.52 -2.73
N TYR A 77 1.18 -6.08 -1.97
CA TYR A 77 1.16 -4.80 -1.27
C TYR A 77 2.33 -3.92 -1.72
N ARG A 78 2.11 -2.60 -1.71
CA ARG A 78 3.12 -1.56 -1.86
C ARG A 78 2.99 -0.61 -0.67
N TYR A 79 4.05 -0.48 0.11
CA TYR A 79 4.08 0.37 1.30
C TYR A 79 4.80 1.68 1.02
N HIS A 80 4.56 2.69 1.86
CA HIS A 80 5.35 3.91 1.90
C HIS A 80 6.82 3.58 2.19
N ALA A 81 7.76 4.35 1.63
CA ALA A 81 9.20 4.11 1.82
C ALA A 81 9.57 4.09 3.32
N ASP A 82 9.06 5.06 4.09
CA ASP A 82 9.31 5.18 5.52
C ASP A 82 8.60 4.12 6.38
N TRP A 83 7.76 3.27 5.79
CA TRP A 83 7.00 2.27 6.55
C TRP A 83 7.91 1.24 7.23
N ALA A 84 9.01 0.87 6.58
CA ALA A 84 10.00 -0.05 7.15
C ALA A 84 10.60 0.50 8.44
N GLN A 85 10.91 1.80 8.48
CA GLN A 85 11.45 2.47 9.67
C GLN A 85 10.43 2.48 10.81
N VAL A 86 9.18 2.87 10.52
CA VAL A 86 8.08 2.91 11.52
C VAL A 86 7.76 1.52 12.09
N ARG A 87 7.89 0.45 11.30
CA ARG A 87 7.64 -0.93 11.78
C ARG A 87 8.86 -1.59 12.40
N GLY A 88 10.07 -1.15 12.08
CA GLY A 88 11.30 -1.66 12.67
C GLY A 88 11.41 -1.36 14.16
N GLU A 89 11.03 -0.15 14.56
CA GLU A 89 11.20 0.36 15.93
C GLU A 89 10.43 -0.45 17.00
N GLY A 90 9.33 -1.15 16.66
CA GLY A 90 8.51 -1.86 17.67
C GLY A 90 8.40 -3.38 17.54
N LYS A 91 9.02 -4.00 16.52
CA LYS A 91 8.79 -5.43 16.23
C LYS A 91 9.70 -6.36 17.03
N PHE A 92 10.92 -5.95 17.34
CA PHE A 92 11.88 -6.80 18.06
C PHE A 92 11.55 -6.92 19.55
N GLU A 93 11.15 -5.82 20.19
CA GLU A 93 10.85 -5.80 21.63
C GLU A 93 9.75 -6.79 22.01
N ARG A 94 8.71 -6.91 21.17
CA ARG A 94 7.57 -7.80 21.44
C ARG A 94 7.93 -9.29 21.31
N VAL A 95 8.85 -9.64 20.42
CA VAL A 95 9.35 -11.02 20.26
C VAL A 95 10.24 -11.40 21.45
N ILE A 96 11.09 -10.46 21.91
CA ILE A 96 11.93 -10.66 23.10
C ILE A 96 11.05 -10.84 24.35
N ALA A 97 10.07 -9.97 24.56
CA ALA A 97 9.14 -10.07 25.69
C ALA A 97 8.35 -11.40 25.69
N PHE A 98 7.94 -11.87 24.50
CA PHE A 98 7.31 -13.18 24.36
C PHE A 98 8.28 -14.34 24.70
N GLY A 99 9.52 -14.27 24.21
CA GLY A 99 10.60 -15.20 24.56
C GLY A 99 10.86 -15.31 26.05
N GLN A 100 10.81 -14.19 26.77
CA GLN A 100 10.97 -14.14 28.23
C GLN A 100 9.75 -14.68 28.99
N ALA A 101 8.56 -14.63 28.42
CA ALA A 101 7.33 -15.13 29.04
C ALA A 101 7.11 -16.65 28.83
N LEU A 102 7.73 -17.22 27.79
CA LEU A 102 7.62 -18.64 27.42
C LEU A 102 7.91 -19.65 28.56
N PRO A 103 8.91 -19.46 29.44
CA PRO A 103 9.17 -20.38 30.56
C PRO A 103 8.02 -20.47 31.57
N LYS A 104 7.19 -19.43 31.72
CA LYS A 104 6.05 -19.38 32.66
C LYS A 104 4.79 -20.04 32.11
N LEU A 105 4.79 -20.42 30.83
CA LEU A 105 3.67 -21.07 30.15
C LEU A 105 3.75 -22.61 30.17
N ARG A 106 4.77 -23.15 30.84
CA ARG A 106 5.09 -24.58 30.92
C ARG A 106 4.61 -25.19 32.21
#